data_AF-A0A3L7YR53-F1
#
_entry.id   AF-A0A3L7YR53-F1
#
_cell.length_a   1.000
_cell.length_b   1.000
_cell.length_c   1.000
_cell.angle_alpha   90.00
_cell.angle_beta   90.00
_cell.angle_gamma   90.00
#
_symmetry.space_group_name_H-M   'P 1'
#
loop_
_entity.id
_entity.type
_entity.pdbx_description
1 polymer ?
#
loop_
_entity_poly.entity_id
_entity_poly.type
_entity_poly.pdbx_seq_one_letter_code
_entity_poly.pdbx_strand_id
1 'polypeptide(L)' 'PSRTDAEGEATASGLQKELGDKLKPIPVSNQVLDALDQTKRLAFVEKWQKALGRS' A
#
# COMPACT_ATOMS: atom_id res chain seq x y z
N PRO A 1 -1.76 19.67 -11.25
CA PRO A 1 -2.63 19.68 -10.05
C PRO A 1 -1.94 18.97 -8.88
N SER A 2 -1.58 19.76 -7.87
CA SER A 2 -0.81 19.36 -6.68
C SER A 2 -1.47 18.18 -5.99
N ARG A 3 -0.67 17.15 -5.73
CA ARG A 3 -1.01 15.97 -4.94
C ARG A 3 -1.53 16.47 -3.59
N THR A 4 -2.79 16.21 -3.28
CA THR A 4 -3.32 16.38 -1.92
C THR A 4 -2.49 15.48 -1.03
N ASP A 5 -1.62 16.08 -0.20
CA ASP A 5 -0.96 15.34 0.85
C ASP A 5 -2.04 14.71 1.73
N ALA A 6 -1.87 13.44 2.07
CA ALA A 6 -2.83 12.75 2.93
C ALA A 6 -2.69 13.34 4.33
N GLU A 7 -3.77 13.92 4.86
CA GLU A 7 -3.85 14.44 6.24
C GLU A 7 -4.64 13.44 7.12
N GLY A 8 -4.30 13.34 8.41
CA GLY A 8 -4.98 12.48 9.39
C GLY A 8 -4.06 11.56 10.21
N GLU A 9 -4.60 10.86 11.21
CA GLU A 9 -3.80 10.01 12.12
C GLU A 9 -3.20 8.77 11.45
N ALA A 10 -3.86 8.20 10.44
CA ALA A 10 -3.36 7.07 9.67
C ALA A 10 -2.26 7.44 8.65
N THR A 11 -1.76 8.67 8.68
CA THR A 11 -0.64 9.11 7.83
C THR A 11 0.68 8.61 8.40
N ALA A 12 1.73 8.56 7.56
CA ALA A 12 3.07 8.19 8.02
C ALA A 12 3.57 9.10 9.15
N SER A 13 3.28 10.41 9.06
CA SER A 13 3.65 11.39 10.09
C SER A 13 2.78 11.28 11.35
N GLY A 14 1.50 10.96 11.22
CA GLY A 14 0.60 10.67 12.36
C GLY A 14 1.05 9.43 13.13
N LEU A 15 1.27 8.32 12.43
CA LEU A 15 1.75 7.07 13.01
C LEU A 15 3.15 7.21 13.63
N GLN A 16 4.04 8.02 13.03
CA GLN A 16 5.36 8.31 13.60
C GLN A 16 5.25 9.07 14.94
N LYS A 17 4.29 10.00 15.07
CA LYS A 17 4.04 10.72 16.33
C LYS A 17 3.49 9.80 17.42
N GLU A 18 2.63 8.85 17.05
CA GLU A 18 1.99 7.94 18.00
C GLU A 18 2.89 6.78 18.44
N LEU A 19 3.63 6.18 17.50
CA LEU A 19 4.37 4.93 17.72
C LEU A 19 5.88 5.14 17.87
N GLY A 20 6.42 6.29 17.43
CA GLY A 20 7.84 6.64 17.56
C GLY A 20 8.76 5.53 17.07
N ASP A 21 9.69 5.12 17.92
CA ASP A 21 10.69 4.09 17.62
C ASP A 21 10.12 2.66 17.50
N LYS A 22 8.84 2.45 17.86
CA LYS A 22 8.16 1.16 17.67
C LYS A 22 7.67 0.99 16.23
N LEU A 23 7.60 2.08 15.45
CA LEU A 23 7.25 2.01 14.04
C LEU A 23 8.39 1.31 13.30
N LYS A 24 8.10 0.13 12.72
CA LYS A 24 9.06 -0.62 11.89
C LYS A 24 8.74 -0.31 10.42
N PRO A 25 9.51 0.56 9.74
CA PRO A 25 9.23 0.88 8.36
C PRO A 25 9.43 -0.36 7.49
N ILE A 26 8.47 -0.63 6.61
CA ILE A 26 8.64 -1.65 5.58
C ILE A 26 9.32 -0.95 4.40
N PRO A 27 10.57 -1.29 4.07
CA PRO A 27 11.26 -0.68 2.94
C PRO A 27 10.52 -1.03 1.65
N VAL A 28 10.14 0.00 0.90
CA VAL A 28 9.54 -0.17 -0.42
C VAL A 28 10.68 -0.47 -1.40
N SER A 29 10.78 -1.72 -1.83
CA SER A 29 11.71 -2.09 -2.91
C SER A 29 11.11 -1.77 -4.27
N ASN A 30 11.95 -1.66 -5.30
CA ASN A 30 11.48 -1.45 -6.67
C ASN A 30 10.48 -2.53 -7.14
N GLN A 31 10.57 -3.74 -6.58
CA GLN A 31 9.61 -4.82 -6.86
C GLN A 31 8.19 -4.49 -6.37
N VAL A 32 8.04 -3.70 -5.31
CA VAL A 32 6.73 -3.23 -4.84
C VAL A 32 6.11 -2.28 -5.87
N LEU A 33 6.92 -1.39 -6.46
CA LEU A 33 6.45 -0.50 -7.52
C LEU A 33 6.03 -1.29 -8.76
N ASP A 34 6.80 -2.31 -9.15
CA ASP A 34 6.45 -3.21 -10.25
C ASP A 34 5.16 -4.00 -10.00
N ALA A 35 4.86 -4.33 -8.74
CA ALA A 35 3.64 -5.00 -8.33
C ALA A 35 2.42 -4.06 -8.28
N LEU A 36 2.65 -2.77 -8.03
CA LEU A 36 1.62 -1.72 -8.03
C LEU A 36 1.29 -1.18 -9.43
N ASP A 37 1.96 -1.65 -10.48
CA ASP A 37 1.65 -1.32 -11.87
C ASP A 37 0.15 -1.55 -12.16
N GLN A 38 -0.52 -0.49 -12.62
CA GLN A 38 -1.96 -0.49 -12.87
C GLN A 38 -2.39 -1.57 -13.87
N THR A 39 -1.53 -1.92 -14.83
CA THR A 39 -1.81 -2.99 -15.81
C THR A 39 -1.90 -4.36 -15.16
N LYS A 40 -1.26 -4.56 -14.00
CA LYS A 40 -1.28 -5.83 -13.25
C LYS A 40 -2.41 -5.92 -12.24
N ARG A 41 -3.10 -4.80 -11.95
CA ARG A 41 -4.16 -4.75 -10.93
C ARG A 41 -5.31 -5.70 -11.22
N LEU A 42 -5.81 -5.73 -12.46
CA LEU A 42 -6.92 -6.61 -12.84
C LEU A 42 -6.51 -8.08 -12.72
N ALA A 43 -5.35 -8.45 -13.29
CA ALA A 43 -4.82 -9.80 -13.23
C ALA A 43 -4.57 -10.27 -11.78
N PHE A 44 -4.15 -9.37 -10.89
CA PHE A 44 -4.02 -9.65 -9.47
C PHE A 44 -5.37 -9.89 -8.79
N VAL A 45 -6.37 -9.03 -9.02
CA VAL A 45 -7.72 -9.17 -8.45
C VAL A 45 -8.38 -10.47 -8.92
N GLU A 46 -8.24 -10.83 -10.19
CA GLU A 46 -8.75 -12.10 -10.73
C GLU A 46 -8.09 -13.32 -10.08
N LYS A 47 -6.76 -13.30 -9.92
CA LYS A 47 -6.03 -14.37 -9.22
C LYS A 47 -6.47 -14.48 -7.76
N TRP A 48 -6.68 -13.34 -7.10
CA TRP A 48 -7.12 -13.28 -5.71
C TRP A 48 -8.55 -13.83 -5.55
N GLN A 49 -9.48 -13.46 -6.44
CA GLN A 49 -10.85 -14.01 -6.44
C GLN A 49 -10.86 -15.52 -6.68
N LYS A 50 -10.04 -16.01 -7.62
CA LYS A 50 -9.84 -17.46 -7.84
C LYS A 50 -9.27 -18.17 -6.62
N ALA A 51 -8.26 -17.58 -5.97
CA ALA A 51 -7.64 -18.15 -4.77
C ALA A 51 -8.61 -18.21 -3.58
N LEU A 52 -9.52 -17.22 -3.46
CA LEU A 52 -10.59 -17.21 -2.46
C LEU A 52 -11.79 -18.11 -2.82
N GLY A 53 -11.75 -18.82 -3.95
CA GLY A 53 -12.85 -19.68 -4.40
C GLY A 53 -14.13 -18.91 -4.74
N ARG A 54 -14.03 -17.60 -4.97
CA ARG A 54 -15.16 -16.73 -5.29
C ARG A 54 -15.29 -16.67 -6.81
N SER A 55 -15.77 -17.76 -7.40
CA SER A 55 -16.16 -17.87 -8.81
C SER A 55 -17.55 -17.29 -9.03
#